data_AF-H1HET3-F1
#
_entry.id   AF-H1HET3-F1
#
_cell.length_a   1.000
_cell.length_b   1.000
_cell.length_c   1.000
_cell.angle_alpha   90.00
_cell.angle_beta   90.00
_cell.angle_gamma   90.00
#
_symmetry.space_group_name_H-M   'P 1'
#
loop_
_entity.id
_entity.type
_entity.pdbx_description
1 polymer ?
#
loop_
_entity_poly.entity_id
_entity_poly.type
_entity_poly.pdbx_seq_one_letter_code
_entity_poly.pdbx_strand_id
1 'polypeptide(L)'
;MNIERCLKNEKNKMLKTLLNIPENIVISIGPTGCLNVLYNEAIKENKLGNLYTFPISEIDMVSANHIEKLEKYIVKIISENFEKIKSIIIYLTCADLILASDFSFLMEKIKKDYGIILKILERGPIAKRKITPEKRLEKLLVELEYELKNTSKIKDKKISDFKIEIQHIVPPITSDYSGACSVLYGENILKILISPNGCKTPVAYDEIRNIDYSLQYCTSLNELEIVTGEIKGLKENIKEIISQNQKIEFIAIISTVVPQIIGMDLETIVENIEEELDIPCIFINTNSFENYYSGISLTLNSLANKFMVENQKIKNTVNIIGYSPLTFGKIEKLEELFSLIKSLDLNILTVFSDNLSLEKIKNSTSAELNLVLSYEGLALAKYMEKEFSIPYVIINVVSKYGIENTENILKRFFYKIDNSFEKLEKRDKLDDRKVMIIASPFMAINIADSLRKDFSFDNILALSLIKESRKFKKIEYLEFLNIVNTEDDLKEKIKEYKPDILISDPVYKNLINDGLTFIPLLHYGYSTRLYLELDYEYCGKKAYDYFKQFI
;
A
#
# COMPACT_ATOMS: atom_id res chain seq x y z
N MET A 1 8.82 29.60 -1.20
CA MET A 1 9.01 28.27 -1.80
C MET A 1 7.64 27.63 -2.04
N ASN A 2 7.31 27.12 -3.24
CA ASN A 2 5.99 26.50 -3.44
C ASN A 2 5.91 25.24 -2.56
N ILE A 3 5.06 25.25 -1.54
CA ILE A 3 4.44 24.03 -1.02
C ILE A 3 3.81 23.39 -2.26
N GLU A 4 4.53 22.49 -2.93
CA GLU A 4 4.02 21.77 -4.08
C GLU A 4 2.89 20.88 -3.55
N ARG A 5 1.67 21.42 -3.55
CA ARG A 5 0.44 20.63 -3.51
C ARG A 5 0.60 19.57 -4.59
N CYS A 6 0.80 18.34 -4.16
CA CYS A 6 1.46 17.30 -4.95
C CYS A 6 0.94 17.29 -6.39
N LEU A 7 1.87 17.42 -7.33
CA LEU A 7 1.61 17.67 -8.74
C LEU A 7 0.56 16.72 -9.31
N LYS A 8 -0.60 17.27 -9.70
CA LYS A 8 -1.67 16.56 -10.42
C LYS A 8 -1.26 16.07 -11.83
N ASN A 9 -0.06 16.38 -12.33
CA ASN A 9 0.31 16.20 -13.75
C ASN A 9 1.80 15.90 -14.01
N GLU A 10 2.49 15.12 -13.18
CA GLU A 10 3.76 14.53 -13.65
C GLU A 10 3.48 13.38 -14.63
N LYS A 11 3.29 13.72 -15.91
CA LYS A 11 3.37 12.73 -16.99
C LYS A 11 4.79 12.15 -16.94
N ASN A 12 4.92 10.86 -16.62
CA ASN A 12 6.21 10.17 -16.66
C ASN A 12 6.60 9.88 -18.13
N LYS A 13 6.91 10.95 -18.87
CA LYS A 13 7.18 10.93 -20.32
C LYS A 13 8.27 9.91 -20.68
N MET A 14 9.23 9.70 -19.77
CA MET A 14 10.29 8.70 -19.95
C MET A 14 9.74 7.27 -19.95
N LEU A 15 8.93 6.88 -18.96
CA LEU A 15 8.35 5.54 -18.91
C LEU A 15 7.51 5.29 -20.16
N LYS A 16 6.67 6.25 -20.56
CA LYS A 16 5.89 6.15 -21.80
C LYS A 16 6.77 5.86 -23.01
N THR A 17 7.90 6.55 -23.17
CA THR A 17 8.83 6.29 -24.26
C THR A 17 9.39 4.86 -24.20
N LEU A 18 9.82 4.40 -23.02
CA LEU A 18 10.40 3.06 -22.84
C LEU A 18 9.41 1.93 -23.15
N LEU A 19 8.15 2.08 -22.71
CA LEU A 19 7.09 1.09 -22.94
C LEU A 19 6.65 1.02 -24.42
N ASN A 20 7.00 2.02 -25.23
CA ASN A 20 6.69 2.06 -26.66
C ASN A 20 7.85 1.61 -27.55
N ILE A 21 9.00 1.22 -26.98
CA ILE A 21 10.10 0.63 -27.75
C ILE A 21 9.63 -0.73 -28.31
N PRO A 22 9.72 -0.98 -29.63
CA PRO A 22 9.33 -2.26 -30.22
C PRO A 22 10.14 -3.43 -29.67
N GLU A 23 9.49 -4.59 -29.48
CA GLU A 23 10.14 -5.83 -29.02
C GLU A 23 10.94 -5.64 -27.71
N ASN A 24 10.50 -4.73 -26.84
CA ASN A 24 11.16 -4.41 -25.58
C ASN A 24 10.25 -4.67 -24.37
N ILE A 25 10.87 -5.16 -23.29
CA ILE A 25 10.28 -5.21 -21.96
C ILE A 25 11.01 -4.23 -21.04
N VAL A 26 10.27 -3.58 -20.15
CA VAL A 26 10.81 -2.79 -19.04
C VAL A 26 10.66 -3.59 -17.75
N ILE A 27 11.74 -3.76 -17.00
CA ILE A 27 11.71 -4.33 -15.65
C ILE A 27 12.02 -3.21 -14.67
N SER A 28 11.05 -2.80 -13.87
CA SER A 28 11.28 -1.84 -12.80
C SER A 28 11.60 -2.54 -11.49
N ILE A 29 12.68 -2.12 -10.84
CA ILE A 29 13.28 -2.80 -9.69
C ILE A 29 13.45 -1.85 -8.51
N GLY A 30 13.09 -2.29 -7.30
CA GLY A 30 13.26 -1.50 -6.08
C GLY A 30 12.13 -1.64 -5.05
N PRO A 31 12.01 -0.66 -4.13
CA PRO A 31 10.93 -0.61 -3.14
C PRO A 31 9.55 -0.39 -3.78
N THR A 32 8.49 -0.92 -3.16
CA THR A 32 7.17 -1.09 -3.81
C THR A 32 6.51 0.22 -4.25
N GLY A 33 6.63 1.31 -3.48
CA GLY A 33 5.94 2.57 -3.77
C GLY A 33 6.29 3.15 -5.15
N CYS A 34 7.57 3.15 -5.53
CA CYS A 34 8.00 3.61 -6.85
C CYS A 34 7.49 2.70 -7.98
N LEU A 35 7.48 1.39 -7.73
CA LEU A 35 7.05 0.40 -8.71
C LEU A 35 5.54 0.49 -8.98
N ASN A 36 4.73 0.74 -7.94
CA ASN A 36 3.29 0.90 -8.10
C ASN A 36 2.94 2.13 -8.97
N VAL A 37 3.67 3.25 -8.83
CA VAL A 37 3.52 4.41 -9.72
C VAL A 37 3.79 4.04 -11.19
N LEU A 38 4.85 3.27 -11.46
CA LEU A 38 5.18 2.83 -12.82
C LEU A 38 4.12 1.87 -13.38
N TYR A 39 3.61 0.96 -12.55
CA TYR A 39 2.50 0.08 -12.90
C TYR A 39 1.26 0.88 -13.32
N ASN A 40 0.87 1.85 -12.50
CA ASN A 40 -0.28 2.73 -12.76
C ASN A 40 -0.15 3.47 -14.09
N GLU A 41 1.03 4.02 -14.37
CA GLU A 41 1.30 4.71 -15.64
C GLU A 41 1.28 3.73 -16.84
N ALA A 42 1.76 2.50 -16.67
CA ALA A 42 1.68 1.48 -17.73
C ALA A 42 0.24 1.06 -18.04
N ILE A 43 -0.64 0.97 -17.03
CA ILE A 43 -2.08 0.74 -17.23
C ILE A 43 -2.71 1.88 -18.02
N LYS A 44 -2.48 3.15 -17.62
CA LYS A 44 -3.03 4.33 -18.32
C LYS A 44 -2.61 4.41 -19.78
N GLU A 45 -1.41 3.92 -20.09
CA GLU A 45 -0.86 3.87 -21.45
C GLU A 45 -1.30 2.61 -22.23
N ASN A 46 -2.08 1.69 -21.64
CA ASN A 46 -2.44 0.38 -22.20
C ASN A 46 -1.20 -0.46 -22.61
N LYS A 47 -0.16 -0.41 -21.78
CA LYS A 47 1.14 -1.05 -22.02
C LYS A 47 1.61 -1.92 -20.86
N LEU A 48 0.70 -2.42 -20.01
CA LEU A 48 1.07 -3.31 -18.90
C LEU A 48 1.85 -4.54 -19.38
N GLY A 49 1.50 -5.11 -20.54
CA GLY A 49 2.21 -6.24 -21.15
C GLY A 49 3.71 -6.01 -21.40
N ASN A 50 4.17 -4.76 -21.39
CA ASN A 50 5.57 -4.37 -21.57
C ASN A 50 6.28 -4.01 -20.25
N LEU A 51 5.60 -4.06 -19.10
CA LEU A 51 6.17 -3.73 -17.79
C LEU A 51 6.14 -4.94 -16.85
N TYR A 52 7.26 -5.21 -16.20
CA TYR A 52 7.36 -6.16 -15.10
C TYR A 52 7.89 -5.42 -13.88
N THR A 53 7.33 -5.71 -12.71
CA THR A 53 7.78 -5.13 -11.44
C THR A 53 8.59 -6.17 -10.67
N PHE A 54 9.71 -5.75 -10.08
CA PHE A 54 10.56 -6.60 -9.26
C PHE A 54 10.76 -5.95 -7.89
N PRO A 55 9.79 -6.13 -6.96
CA PRO A 55 9.92 -5.62 -5.61
C PRO A 55 11.07 -6.30 -4.88
N ILE A 56 11.94 -5.50 -4.28
CA ILE A 56 13.08 -5.99 -3.51
C ILE A 56 12.75 -5.96 -2.01
N SER A 57 13.24 -6.94 -1.25
CA SER A 57 13.23 -6.90 0.22
C SER A 57 14.46 -6.15 0.75
N GLU A 58 14.37 -5.54 1.93
CA GLU A 58 15.51 -4.85 2.54
C GLU A 58 16.76 -5.73 2.62
N ILE A 59 16.58 -6.99 3.06
CA ILE A 59 17.66 -7.97 3.17
C ILE A 59 18.33 -8.21 1.82
N ASP A 60 17.55 -8.44 0.76
CA ASP A 60 18.09 -8.68 -0.59
C ASP A 60 18.79 -7.45 -1.19
N MET A 61 18.33 -6.26 -0.81
CA MET A 61 18.94 -5.00 -1.22
C MET A 61 20.32 -4.85 -0.58
N VAL A 62 20.39 -4.90 0.76
CA VAL A 62 21.62 -4.68 1.53
C VAL A 62 22.65 -5.79 1.28
N SER A 63 22.20 -7.03 1.07
CA SER A 63 23.10 -8.16 0.81
C SER A 63 23.46 -8.34 -0.68
N ALA A 64 22.98 -7.45 -1.56
CA ALA A 64 23.09 -7.56 -3.03
C ALA A 64 22.53 -8.85 -3.66
N ASN A 65 21.77 -9.66 -2.91
CA ASN A 65 21.16 -10.91 -3.42
C ASN A 65 20.12 -10.64 -4.51
N HIS A 66 19.56 -9.43 -4.56
CA HIS A 66 18.60 -9.04 -5.59
C HIS A 66 19.16 -9.14 -7.01
N ILE A 67 20.48 -9.00 -7.23
CA ILE A 67 21.11 -9.13 -8.56
C ILE A 67 21.03 -10.57 -9.08
N GLU A 68 21.35 -11.55 -8.24
CA GLU A 68 21.24 -12.98 -8.60
C GLU A 68 19.78 -13.39 -8.82
N LYS A 69 18.87 -12.89 -7.98
CA LYS A 69 17.43 -13.10 -8.16
C LYS A 69 16.92 -12.45 -9.45
N LEU A 70 17.38 -11.25 -9.78
CA LEU A 70 17.02 -10.55 -11.02
C LEU A 70 17.51 -11.34 -12.25
N GLU A 71 18.68 -11.97 -12.20
CA GLU A 71 19.12 -12.84 -13.30
C GLU A 71 18.11 -13.95 -13.59
N LYS A 72 17.72 -14.70 -12.55
CA LYS A 72 16.73 -15.78 -12.68
C LYS A 72 15.38 -15.24 -13.18
N TYR A 73 15.01 -14.05 -12.72
CA TYR A 73 13.78 -13.36 -13.11
C TYR A 73 13.77 -13.00 -14.60
N ILE A 74 14.88 -12.41 -15.09
CA ILE A 74 15.08 -12.09 -16.51
C ILE A 74 15.06 -13.35 -17.36
N VAL A 75 15.73 -14.42 -16.93
CA VAL A 75 15.74 -15.69 -17.67
C VAL A 75 14.34 -16.29 -17.80
N LYS A 76 13.50 -16.21 -16.75
CA LYS A 76 12.09 -16.64 -16.82
C LYS A 76 11.28 -15.75 -17.77
N ILE A 77 11.45 -14.43 -17.75
CA ILE A 77 10.79 -13.53 -18.72
C ILE A 77 11.20 -13.87 -20.16
N ILE A 78 12.50 -14.10 -20.38
CA ILE A 78 13.04 -14.49 -21.68
C ILE A 78 12.42 -15.82 -22.14
N SER A 79 12.24 -16.80 -21.25
CA SER A 79 11.66 -18.09 -21.62
C SER A 79 10.23 -18.00 -22.11
N GLU A 80 9.43 -17.13 -21.50
CA GLU A 80 8.02 -16.91 -21.83
C GLU A 80 7.84 -16.00 -23.05
N ASN A 81 8.86 -15.18 -23.39
CA ASN A 81 8.73 -14.12 -24.40
C ASN A 81 9.82 -14.14 -25.47
N PHE A 82 10.63 -15.20 -25.56
CA PHE A 82 11.86 -15.24 -26.36
C PHE A 82 11.67 -14.74 -27.80
N GLU A 83 10.61 -15.19 -28.48
CA GLU A 83 10.35 -14.80 -29.87
C GLU A 83 9.86 -13.34 -30.00
N LYS A 84 9.23 -12.79 -28.96
CA LYS A 84 8.58 -11.46 -28.96
C LYS A 84 9.50 -10.29 -28.59
N ILE A 85 10.63 -10.57 -27.93
CA ILE A 85 11.52 -9.52 -27.40
C ILE A 85 12.91 -9.59 -27.99
N LYS A 86 13.57 -8.44 -28.15
CA LYS A 86 14.99 -8.31 -28.51
C LYS A 86 15.78 -7.55 -27.45
N SER A 87 15.08 -6.81 -26.58
CA SER A 87 15.72 -6.07 -25.50
C SER A 87 14.90 -6.07 -24.21
N ILE A 88 15.61 -5.84 -23.12
CA ILE A 88 15.06 -5.59 -21.79
C ILE A 88 15.74 -4.34 -21.24
N ILE A 89 14.96 -3.43 -20.68
CA ILE A 89 15.47 -2.25 -19.98
C ILE A 89 15.18 -2.39 -18.50
N ILE A 90 16.23 -2.43 -17.69
CA ILE A 90 16.15 -2.38 -16.23
C ILE A 90 16.00 -0.91 -15.83
N TYR A 91 14.91 -0.60 -15.15
CA TYR A 91 14.59 0.72 -14.64
C TYR A 91 14.96 0.78 -13.15
N LEU A 92 16.10 1.40 -12.84
CA LEU A 92 16.62 1.47 -11.47
C LEU A 92 15.95 2.57 -10.64
N THR A 93 15.87 2.32 -9.33
CA THR A 93 15.40 3.29 -8.35
C THR A 93 16.58 3.87 -7.54
N CYS A 94 16.29 4.82 -6.65
CA CYS A 94 17.31 5.46 -5.81
C CYS A 94 18.08 4.48 -4.91
N ALA A 95 17.49 3.36 -4.51
CA ALA A 95 18.17 2.37 -3.66
C ALA A 95 19.39 1.76 -4.34
N ASP A 96 19.25 1.32 -5.60
CA ASP A 96 20.35 0.78 -6.41
C ASP A 96 21.46 1.82 -6.66
N LEU A 97 21.07 3.08 -6.86
CA LEU A 97 22.03 4.16 -7.11
C LEU A 97 22.91 4.44 -5.89
N ILE A 98 22.34 4.37 -4.68
CA ILE A 98 23.07 4.58 -3.43
C ILE A 98 24.02 3.43 -3.15
N LEU A 99 23.57 2.19 -3.36
CA LEU A 99 24.40 1.00 -3.15
C LEU A 99 25.38 0.74 -4.29
N ALA A 100 25.32 1.53 -5.36
CA ALA A 100 26.15 1.40 -6.56
C ALA A 100 26.14 -0.04 -7.12
N SER A 101 24.95 -0.63 -7.21
CA SER A 101 24.75 -2.00 -7.68
C SER A 101 25.29 -2.18 -9.11
N ASP A 102 26.17 -3.17 -9.32
CA ASP A 102 26.80 -3.44 -10.62
C ASP A 102 26.09 -4.58 -11.36
N PHE A 103 25.46 -4.25 -12.48
CA PHE A 103 24.77 -5.20 -13.35
C PHE A 103 25.56 -5.51 -14.63
N SER A 104 26.81 -5.05 -14.77
CA SER A 104 27.61 -5.19 -15.99
C SER A 104 27.80 -6.67 -16.39
N PHE A 105 28.13 -7.52 -15.41
CA PHE A 105 28.27 -8.96 -15.65
C PHE A 105 26.96 -9.61 -16.09
N LEU A 106 25.84 -9.20 -15.47
CA LEU A 106 24.51 -9.69 -15.84
C LEU A 106 24.15 -9.30 -17.28
N MET A 107 24.42 -8.06 -17.68
CA MET A 107 24.18 -7.59 -19.05
C MET A 107 24.94 -8.40 -20.10
N GLU A 108 26.25 -8.57 -19.88
CA GLU A 108 27.10 -9.36 -20.79
C GLU A 108 26.65 -10.82 -20.85
N LYS A 109 26.29 -11.40 -19.70
CA LYS A 109 25.82 -12.78 -19.62
C LYS A 109 24.53 -13.00 -20.40
N ILE A 110 23.50 -12.16 -20.20
CA ILE A 110 22.22 -12.28 -20.91
C ILE A 110 22.40 -12.10 -22.42
N LYS A 111 23.23 -11.13 -22.84
CA LYS A 111 23.55 -10.91 -24.26
C LYS A 111 24.26 -12.11 -24.87
N LYS A 112 25.30 -12.63 -24.20
CA LYS A 112 26.06 -13.80 -24.66
C LYS A 112 25.23 -15.07 -24.73
N ASP A 113 24.34 -15.27 -23.76
CA ASP A 113 23.59 -16.52 -23.60
C ASP A 113 22.35 -16.60 -24.49
N TYR A 114 21.67 -15.47 -24.72
CA TYR A 114 20.36 -15.44 -25.40
C TYR A 114 20.32 -14.50 -26.61
N GLY A 115 21.32 -13.64 -26.80
CA GLY A 115 21.28 -12.59 -27.82
C GLY A 115 20.24 -11.50 -27.55
N ILE A 116 19.83 -11.32 -26.29
CA ILE A 116 18.90 -10.28 -25.84
C ILE A 116 19.70 -9.11 -25.26
N ILE A 117 19.41 -7.89 -25.72
CA ILE A 117 20.11 -6.68 -25.26
C ILE A 117 19.53 -6.23 -23.92
N LEU A 118 20.37 -6.20 -22.88
CA LEU A 118 20.01 -5.66 -21.57
C LEU A 118 20.59 -4.25 -21.44
N LYS A 119 19.76 -3.27 -21.07
CA LYS A 119 20.19 -1.88 -20.79
C LYS A 119 19.66 -1.41 -19.45
N ILE A 120 20.34 -0.43 -18.87
CA ILE A 120 19.99 0.17 -17.58
C ILE A 120 19.58 1.61 -17.79
N LEU A 121 18.44 1.99 -17.22
CA LEU A 121 18.06 3.38 -17.06
C LEU A 121 18.11 3.75 -15.57
N GLU A 122 19.07 4.60 -15.22
CA GLU A 122 19.14 5.22 -13.90
C GLU A 122 18.09 6.33 -13.78
N ARG A 123 17.08 6.13 -12.93
CA ARG A 123 16.11 7.17 -12.58
C ARG A 123 16.25 7.58 -11.13
N GLY A 124 16.49 8.86 -10.92
CA GLY A 124 16.44 9.43 -9.60
C GLY A 124 17.16 10.77 -9.53
N PRO A 125 16.81 11.60 -8.55
CA PRO A 125 17.48 12.88 -8.28
C PRO A 125 18.95 12.73 -7.84
N ILE A 126 19.38 11.49 -7.55
CA ILE A 126 20.76 11.11 -7.18
C ILE A 126 21.57 10.64 -8.40
N ALA A 127 20.93 10.27 -9.51
CA ALA A 127 21.67 9.87 -10.70
C ALA A 127 22.52 11.06 -11.19
N LYS A 128 23.82 10.83 -11.45
CA LYS A 128 24.88 11.84 -11.68
C LYS A 128 24.38 13.06 -12.45
N ARG A 129 24.23 14.21 -11.77
CA ARG A 129 23.55 15.43 -12.28
C ARG A 129 24.25 16.17 -13.43
N LYS A 130 25.20 15.55 -14.15
CA LYS A 130 25.85 16.17 -15.33
C LYS A 130 24.99 16.18 -16.59
N ILE A 131 23.96 15.33 -16.66
CA ILE A 131 23.11 15.12 -17.85
C ILE A 131 21.64 15.06 -17.40
N THR A 132 20.73 15.71 -18.13
CA THR A 132 19.29 15.70 -17.81
C THR A 132 18.69 14.30 -18.03
N PRO A 133 17.58 13.94 -17.36
CA PRO A 133 16.91 12.66 -17.57
C PRO A 133 16.56 12.39 -19.05
N GLU A 134 16.13 13.41 -19.80
CA GLU A 134 15.82 13.29 -21.23
C GLU A 134 17.06 12.91 -22.04
N LYS A 135 18.18 13.60 -21.82
CA LYS A 135 19.44 13.31 -22.52
C LYS A 135 19.99 11.93 -22.18
N ARG A 136 19.78 11.43 -20.96
CA ARG A 136 20.14 10.05 -20.58
C ARG A 136 19.32 9.04 -21.37
N LEU A 137 18.01 9.27 -21.48
CA LEU A 137 17.13 8.43 -22.28
C LEU A 137 17.52 8.45 -23.76
N GLU A 138 17.78 9.63 -24.33
CA GLU A 138 18.25 9.77 -25.72
C GLU A 138 19.53 8.95 -25.96
N LYS A 139 20.52 9.08 -25.07
CA LYS A 139 21.77 8.30 -25.15
C LYS A 139 21.50 6.79 -25.10
N LEU A 140 20.65 6.34 -24.16
CA LEU A 140 20.28 4.94 -24.04
C LEU A 140 19.63 4.42 -25.33
N LEU A 141 18.72 5.19 -25.93
CA LEU A 141 18.03 4.80 -27.16
C LEU A 141 18.98 4.66 -28.34
N VAL A 142 19.94 5.58 -28.49
CA VAL A 142 20.97 5.51 -29.55
C VAL A 142 21.85 4.27 -29.39
N GLU A 143 22.30 3.99 -28.17
CA GLU A 143 23.09 2.79 -27.89
C GLU A 143 22.29 1.50 -28.13
N LEU A 144 21.03 1.47 -27.68
CA LEU A 144 20.13 0.34 -27.87
C LEU A 144 19.91 0.05 -29.35
N GLU A 145 19.62 1.08 -30.16
CA GLU A 145 19.42 0.91 -31.61
C GLU A 145 20.67 0.36 -32.31
N TYR A 146 21.85 0.85 -31.92
CA TYR A 146 23.11 0.34 -32.47
C TYR A 146 23.33 -1.13 -32.11
N GLU A 147 23.10 -1.55 -30.87
CA GLU A 147 23.32 -2.93 -30.45
C GLU A 147 22.29 -3.90 -31.04
N LEU A 148 21.03 -3.47 -31.18
CA LEU A 148 19.98 -4.26 -31.82
C LEU A 148 20.29 -4.57 -33.30
N LYS A 149 20.98 -3.66 -34.01
CA LYS A 149 21.43 -3.89 -35.40
C LYS A 149 22.56 -4.91 -35.51
N ASN A 150 23.35 -5.09 -34.45
CA ASN A 150 24.58 -5.89 -34.46
C ASN A 150 24.48 -7.20 -33.68
N THR A 151 23.30 -7.54 -33.14
CA THR A 151 23.12 -8.73 -32.28
C THR A 151 21.98 -9.60 -32.79
N SER A 152 22.23 -10.90 -32.87
CA SER A 152 21.25 -11.92 -33.26
C SER A 152 20.88 -12.80 -32.06
N LYS A 153 19.62 -13.23 -32.00
CA LYS A 153 19.12 -14.15 -30.95
C LYS A 153 19.81 -15.51 -31.00
N ILE A 154 19.97 -16.14 -29.84
CA ILE A 154 20.63 -17.46 -29.68
C ILE A 154 19.59 -18.45 -29.13
N LYS A 155 19.21 -19.46 -29.94
CA LYS A 155 18.10 -20.39 -29.64
C LYS A 155 18.47 -21.62 -28.81
N ASP A 156 19.75 -22.00 -28.78
CA ASP A 156 20.18 -23.34 -28.34
C ASP A 156 20.31 -23.54 -26.83
N LYS A 157 20.05 -22.51 -26.01
CA LYS A 157 20.19 -22.64 -24.55
C LYS A 157 18.90 -23.19 -23.94
N LYS A 158 18.95 -24.43 -23.43
CA LYS A 158 17.87 -25.00 -22.60
C LYS A 158 17.67 -24.09 -21.39
N ILE A 159 16.46 -23.56 -21.29
CA ILE A 159 16.04 -22.74 -20.15
C ILE A 159 15.71 -23.71 -19.02
N SER A 160 16.49 -23.65 -17.96
CA SER A 160 16.16 -24.36 -16.73
C SER A 160 14.90 -23.77 -16.11
N ASP A 161 13.98 -24.65 -15.72
CA ASP A 161 12.73 -24.29 -15.07
C ASP A 161 13.03 -23.76 -13.67
N PHE A 162 13.29 -22.45 -13.56
CA PHE A 162 13.55 -21.80 -12.29
C PHE A 162 12.21 -21.52 -11.61
N LYS A 163 12.04 -22.06 -10.41
CA LYS A 163 10.94 -21.66 -9.52
C LYS A 163 11.23 -20.27 -8.96
N ILE A 164 11.04 -19.24 -9.78
CA ILE A 164 11.09 -17.83 -9.39
C ILE A 164 9.74 -17.17 -9.67
N GLU A 165 9.34 -16.32 -8.76
CA GLU A 165 8.05 -15.63 -8.78
C GLU A 165 8.12 -14.43 -9.73
N ILE A 166 7.15 -14.32 -10.63
CA ILE A 166 7.00 -13.16 -11.52
C ILE A 166 5.88 -12.26 -11.00
N GLN A 167 6.14 -10.96 -10.89
CA GLN A 167 5.10 -9.96 -10.68
C GLN A 167 4.95 -9.11 -11.94
N HIS A 168 3.77 -9.21 -12.54
CA HIS A 168 3.48 -8.62 -13.84
C HIS A 168 2.03 -8.13 -13.92
N ILE A 169 1.09 -8.93 -13.46
CA ILE A 169 -0.34 -8.68 -13.63
C ILE A 169 -0.87 -7.86 -12.46
N VAL A 170 -0.48 -8.19 -11.22
CA VAL A 170 -0.94 -7.50 -10.02
C VAL A 170 0.08 -6.43 -9.61
N PRO A 171 -0.36 -5.20 -9.27
CA PRO A 171 0.58 -4.18 -8.83
C PRO A 171 1.31 -4.55 -7.55
N PRO A 172 2.51 -4.01 -7.33
CA PRO A 172 3.13 -3.97 -6.01
C PRO A 172 2.20 -3.25 -5.01
N ILE A 173 2.08 -3.82 -3.81
CA ILE A 173 1.32 -3.19 -2.72
C ILE A 173 1.94 -1.85 -2.31
N THR A 174 1.11 -0.86 -2.01
CA THR A 174 1.52 0.45 -1.49
C THR A 174 2.45 0.31 -0.27
N SER A 175 3.47 1.16 -0.21
CA SER A 175 4.52 1.10 0.81
C SER A 175 4.08 1.68 2.16
N ASP A 176 4.82 1.28 3.20
CA ASP A 176 4.72 1.77 4.57
C ASP A 176 4.70 3.30 4.74
N TYR A 177 5.55 4.09 4.07
CA TYR A 177 5.53 5.55 4.23
C TYR A 177 4.25 6.19 3.67
N SER A 178 3.65 5.61 2.63
CA SER A 178 2.32 6.02 2.14
C SER A 178 1.23 5.65 3.16
N GLY A 179 1.36 4.48 3.79
CA GLY A 179 0.53 4.09 4.94
C GLY A 179 0.62 5.10 6.09
N ALA A 180 1.82 5.49 6.48
CA ALA A 180 2.06 6.52 7.49
C ALA A 180 1.43 7.86 7.12
N CYS A 181 1.62 8.31 5.88
CA CYS A 181 1.00 9.53 5.38
C CYS A 181 -0.54 9.45 5.42
N SER A 182 -1.12 8.29 5.14
CA SER A 182 -2.59 8.10 5.18
C SER A 182 -3.17 8.26 6.59
N VAL A 183 -2.41 7.90 7.63
CA VAL A 183 -2.82 8.11 9.04
C VAL A 183 -2.77 9.58 9.43
N LEU A 184 -1.76 10.30 8.95
CA LEU A 184 -1.50 11.71 9.27
C LEU A 184 -2.35 12.66 8.43
N TYR A 185 -3.59 12.28 8.14
CA TYR A 185 -4.52 13.08 7.37
C TYR A 185 -5.25 14.08 8.26
N GLY A 186 -4.73 15.31 8.28
CA GLY A 186 -5.31 16.45 8.99
C GLY A 186 -4.64 17.74 8.57
N GLU A 187 -5.40 18.84 8.65
CA GLU A 187 -4.91 20.15 8.21
C GLU A 187 -3.82 20.75 9.11
N ASN A 188 -3.77 20.30 10.37
CA ASN A 188 -2.91 20.82 11.43
C ASN A 188 -1.65 19.96 11.64
N ILE A 189 -1.38 19.02 10.73
CA ILE A 189 -0.25 18.08 10.83
C ILE A 189 0.71 18.35 9.69
N LEU A 190 1.97 18.69 10.00
CA LEU A 190 3.01 18.82 8.99
C LEU A 190 3.74 17.49 8.82
N LYS A 191 3.57 16.83 7.66
CA LYS A 191 4.34 15.64 7.29
C LYS A 191 5.63 16.05 6.60
N ILE A 192 6.77 15.53 7.05
CA ILE A 192 8.07 15.76 6.42
C ILE A 192 8.63 14.43 5.95
N LEU A 193 8.65 14.21 4.64
CA LEU A 193 9.31 13.06 4.04
C LEU A 193 10.78 13.36 3.83
N ILE A 194 11.64 12.65 4.54
CA ILE A 194 13.09 12.71 4.31
C ILE A 194 13.41 11.81 3.12
N SER A 195 13.68 12.41 1.96
CA SER A 195 13.82 11.70 0.70
C SER A 195 14.67 12.49 -0.29
N PRO A 196 15.25 11.85 -1.30
CA PRO A 196 15.85 12.54 -2.44
C PRO A 196 14.87 13.35 -3.32
N ASN A 197 13.57 13.44 -2.99
CA ASN A 197 12.43 14.10 -3.69
C ASN A 197 11.45 13.12 -4.38
N GLY A 198 11.89 11.90 -4.73
CA GLY A 198 11.06 10.97 -5.52
C GLY A 198 9.85 10.40 -4.78
N CYS A 199 9.92 10.22 -3.47
CA CYS A 199 8.86 9.56 -2.69
C CYS A 199 7.57 10.40 -2.55
N LYS A 200 7.60 11.69 -2.90
CA LYS A 200 6.37 12.51 -2.94
C LYS A 200 5.35 12.02 -3.98
N THR A 201 5.84 11.44 -5.09
CA THR A 201 4.98 11.00 -6.20
C THR A 201 4.13 9.79 -5.80
N PRO A 202 4.68 8.70 -5.22
CA PRO A 202 3.86 7.62 -4.65
C PRO A 202 2.81 8.11 -3.65
N VAL A 203 3.18 8.96 -2.68
CA VAL A 203 2.19 9.52 -1.71
C VAL A 203 1.03 10.22 -2.40
N ALA A 204 1.30 10.97 -3.48
CA ALA A 204 0.24 11.64 -4.25
C ALA A 204 -0.69 10.66 -4.98
N TYR A 205 -0.14 9.55 -5.47
CA TYR A 205 -0.91 8.50 -6.15
C TYR A 205 -1.74 7.71 -5.15
N ASP A 206 -1.16 7.37 -4.00
CA ASP A 206 -1.76 6.51 -2.99
C ASP A 206 -2.84 7.24 -2.17
N GLU A 207 -2.68 8.55 -1.92
CA GLU A 207 -3.71 9.33 -1.22
C GLU A 207 -4.89 9.60 -2.15
N ILE A 208 -6.01 8.91 -1.94
CA ILE A 208 -7.23 9.08 -2.76
C ILE A 208 -8.13 10.22 -2.30
N ARG A 209 -7.92 10.73 -1.08
CA ARG A 209 -8.68 11.87 -0.55
C ARG A 209 -8.14 13.17 -1.12
N ASN A 210 -8.76 14.28 -0.72
CA ASN A 210 -8.26 15.58 -1.11
C ASN A 210 -6.95 15.89 -0.37
N ILE A 211 -5.85 15.89 -1.12
CA ILE A 211 -4.50 16.14 -0.63
C ILE A 211 -4.29 17.57 -0.14
N ASP A 212 -5.16 18.51 -0.54
CA ASP A 212 -5.09 19.91 -0.07
C ASP A 212 -5.34 20.04 1.45
N TYR A 213 -5.97 19.03 2.07
CA TYR A 213 -6.17 18.95 3.52
C TYR A 213 -5.04 18.23 4.26
N SER A 214 -3.94 17.91 3.58
CA SER A 214 -2.87 17.09 4.15
C SER A 214 -1.50 17.69 3.84
N LEU A 215 -1.06 18.60 4.72
CA LEU A 215 0.17 19.39 4.52
C LEU A 215 1.41 18.49 4.52
N GLN A 216 2.22 18.61 3.48
CA GLN A 216 3.42 17.79 3.32
C GLN A 216 4.58 18.58 2.74
N TYR A 217 5.77 18.23 3.20
CA TYR A 217 7.04 18.70 2.68
C TYR A 217 7.93 17.48 2.42
N CYS A 218 8.53 17.42 1.24
CA CYS A 218 9.50 16.39 0.90
C CYS A 218 10.85 17.07 0.72
N THR A 219 11.88 16.55 1.41
CA THR A 219 13.23 17.05 1.17
C THR A 219 13.70 16.67 -0.24
N SER A 220 14.80 17.29 -0.67
CA SER A 220 15.45 17.01 -1.96
C SER A 220 16.91 16.67 -1.71
N LEU A 221 17.15 15.59 -0.95
CA LEU A 221 18.50 15.17 -0.56
C LEU A 221 19.44 15.12 -1.77
N ASN A 222 20.52 15.89 -1.68
CA ASN A 222 21.60 15.89 -2.66
C ASN A 222 22.75 14.96 -2.26
N GLU A 223 23.70 14.73 -3.16
CA GLU A 223 24.83 13.82 -2.95
C GLU A 223 25.64 14.17 -1.69
N LEU A 224 25.85 15.46 -1.40
CA LEU A 224 26.59 15.88 -0.21
C LEU A 224 25.82 15.55 1.07
N GLU A 225 24.52 15.86 1.12
CA GLU A 225 23.66 15.59 2.30
C GLU A 225 23.50 14.09 2.55
N ILE A 226 23.53 13.28 1.49
CA ILE A 226 23.55 11.81 1.59
C ILE A 226 24.86 11.32 2.20
N VAL A 227 25.99 11.94 1.84
CA VAL A 227 27.32 11.58 2.37
C VAL A 227 27.50 12.05 3.81
N THR A 228 27.05 13.27 4.14
CA THR A 228 27.23 13.86 5.47
C THR A 228 26.16 13.41 6.46
N GLY A 229 24.99 12.98 6.00
CA GLY A 229 23.82 12.72 6.83
C GLY A 229 23.13 14.00 7.33
N GLU A 230 23.63 15.17 6.96
CA GLU A 230 23.11 16.47 7.40
C GLU A 230 22.26 17.11 6.29
N ILE A 231 21.04 17.52 6.64
CA ILE A 231 20.10 18.12 5.68
C ILE A 231 20.18 19.63 5.78
N LYS A 232 20.82 20.26 4.79
CA LYS A 232 21.10 21.70 4.85
C LYS A 232 19.80 22.49 4.67
N GLY A 233 19.58 23.46 5.57
CA GLY A 233 18.43 24.36 5.47
C GLY A 233 17.10 23.72 5.88
N LEU A 234 17.10 22.47 6.40
CA LEU A 234 15.87 21.77 6.76
C LEU A 234 15.04 22.58 7.76
N LYS A 235 15.69 23.11 8.81
CA LYS A 235 15.03 23.86 9.87
C LYS A 235 14.46 25.19 9.36
N GLU A 236 15.20 25.92 8.54
CA GLU A 236 14.76 27.17 7.92
C GLU A 236 13.55 26.95 7.01
N ASN A 237 13.56 25.87 6.23
CA ASN A 237 12.45 25.49 5.36
C ASN A 237 11.19 25.15 6.19
N ILE A 238 11.36 24.43 7.30
CA ILE A 238 10.26 24.11 8.22
C ILE A 238 9.70 25.40 8.85
N LYS A 239 10.57 26.32 9.30
CA LYS A 239 10.16 27.64 9.83
C LYS A 239 9.36 28.45 8.79
N GLU A 240 9.78 28.45 7.52
CA GLU A 240 9.04 29.12 6.45
C GLU A 240 7.64 28.52 6.30
N ILE A 241 7.53 27.19 6.28
CA ILE A 241 6.24 26.49 6.16
C ILE A 241 5.33 26.81 7.36
N ILE A 242 5.87 26.76 8.58
CA ILE A 242 5.10 27.07 9.80
C ILE A 242 4.64 28.53 9.79
N SER A 243 5.48 29.47 9.35
CA SER A 243 5.11 30.89 9.29
C SER A 243 3.90 31.15 8.39
N GLN A 244 3.70 30.30 7.38
CA GLN A 244 2.57 30.34 6.44
C GLN A 244 1.37 29.50 6.92
N ASN A 245 1.57 28.64 7.93
CA ASN A 245 0.59 27.65 8.39
C ASN A 245 0.61 27.58 9.93
N GLN A 246 0.22 28.68 10.60
CA GLN A 246 0.26 28.80 12.06
C GLN A 246 -0.63 27.80 12.82
N LYS A 247 -1.49 27.06 12.11
CA LYS A 247 -2.37 26.02 12.66
C LYS A 247 -1.69 24.66 12.88
N ILE A 248 -0.40 24.52 12.51
CA ILE A 248 0.33 23.27 12.72
C ILE A 248 0.46 23.00 14.23
N GLU A 249 -0.04 21.85 14.66
CA GLU A 249 -0.03 21.40 16.06
C GLU A 249 1.14 20.47 16.38
N PHE A 250 1.62 19.71 15.38
CA PHE A 250 2.80 18.87 15.50
C PHE A 250 3.40 18.52 14.12
N ILE A 251 4.63 18.04 14.14
CA ILE A 251 5.40 17.66 12.95
C ILE A 251 5.67 16.15 12.98
N ALA A 252 5.46 15.48 11.85
CA ALA A 252 5.79 14.07 11.68
C ALA A 252 6.92 13.92 10.66
N ILE A 253 8.08 13.45 11.09
CA ILE A 253 9.22 13.18 10.23
C ILE A 253 9.19 11.71 9.82
N ILE A 254 9.17 11.46 8.52
CA ILE A 254 8.94 10.15 7.92
C ILE A 254 10.18 9.77 7.11
N SER A 255 10.78 8.63 7.45
CA SER A 255 11.95 8.12 6.73
C SER A 255 11.58 7.39 5.45
N THR A 256 12.47 7.39 4.46
CA THR A 256 12.30 6.65 3.21
C THR A 256 13.54 5.79 2.94
N VAL A 257 13.54 5.04 1.83
CA VAL A 257 14.61 4.07 1.52
C VAL A 257 16.04 4.63 1.61
N VAL A 258 16.28 5.87 1.15
CA VAL A 258 17.66 6.41 1.12
C VAL A 258 18.19 6.73 2.52
N PRO A 259 17.49 7.52 3.36
CA PRO A 259 17.92 7.73 4.75
C PRO A 259 18.12 6.45 5.55
N GLN A 260 17.29 5.43 5.31
CA GLN A 260 17.46 4.12 5.97
C GLN A 260 18.73 3.41 5.55
N ILE A 261 18.98 3.28 4.25
CA ILE A 261 20.17 2.56 3.73
C ILE A 261 21.47 3.20 4.22
N ILE A 262 21.53 4.53 4.29
CA ILE A 262 22.73 5.24 4.75
C ILE A 262 22.84 5.32 6.28
N GLY A 263 21.82 4.90 7.02
CA GLY A 263 21.79 4.98 8.48
C GLY A 263 21.79 6.41 9.01
N MET A 264 21.02 7.31 8.38
CA MET A 264 20.90 8.70 8.83
C MET A 264 20.24 8.76 10.21
N ASP A 265 20.86 9.48 11.15
CA ASP A 265 20.36 9.65 12.52
C ASP A 265 19.17 10.63 12.55
N LEU A 266 18.01 10.10 12.18
CA LEU A 266 16.78 10.87 12.08
C LEU A 266 16.18 11.16 13.45
N GLU A 267 16.41 10.31 14.44
CA GLU A 267 16.03 10.51 15.83
C GLU A 267 16.64 11.81 16.38
N THR A 268 17.96 11.98 16.27
CA THR A 268 18.64 13.22 16.68
C THR A 268 18.16 14.43 15.87
N ILE A 269 17.86 14.27 14.58
CA ILE A 269 17.30 15.35 13.76
C ILE A 269 15.91 15.77 14.27
N VAL A 270 15.06 14.81 14.64
CA VAL A 270 13.72 15.06 15.19
C VAL A 270 13.81 15.83 16.50
N GLU A 271 14.66 15.37 17.43
CA GLU A 271 14.89 16.03 18.72
C GLU A 271 15.36 17.47 18.55
N ASN A 272 16.33 17.70 17.67
CA ASN A 272 16.85 19.03 17.35
C ASN A 272 15.82 19.96 16.70
N ILE A 273 14.86 19.43 15.93
CA ILE A 273 13.77 20.21 15.34
C ILE A 273 12.74 20.56 16.40
N GLU A 274 12.38 19.61 17.27
CA GLU A 274 11.43 19.82 18.35
C GLU A 274 11.93 20.88 19.34
N GLU A 275 13.20 20.78 19.79
CA GLU A 275 13.81 21.73 20.73
C GLU A 275 13.87 23.15 20.15
N GLU A 276 14.28 23.30 18.90
CA GLU A 276 14.49 24.62 18.30
C GLU A 276 13.19 25.32 17.90
N LEU A 277 12.16 24.56 17.51
CA LEU A 277 10.89 25.12 17.05
C LEU A 277 9.84 25.22 18.16
N ASP A 278 10.03 24.54 19.28
CA ASP A 278 9.04 24.39 20.35
C ASP A 278 7.68 23.86 19.83
N ILE A 279 7.75 22.96 18.85
CA ILE A 279 6.59 22.27 18.27
C ILE A 279 6.81 20.76 18.42
N PRO A 280 5.84 20.01 18.99
CA PRO A 280 6.01 18.58 19.18
C PRO A 280 6.34 17.86 17.87
N CYS A 281 7.33 16.97 17.91
CA CYS A 281 7.71 16.17 16.75
C CYS A 281 7.59 14.68 17.06
N ILE A 282 7.28 13.89 16.03
CA ILE A 282 7.34 12.43 16.05
C ILE A 282 8.21 11.93 14.90
N PHE A 283 8.96 10.87 15.18
CA PHE A 283 9.65 10.11 14.16
C PHE A 283 8.82 8.88 13.76
N ILE A 284 8.59 8.72 12.47
CA ILE A 284 7.99 7.54 11.87
C ILE A 284 9.08 6.79 11.09
N ASN A 285 9.56 5.70 11.67
CA ASN A 285 10.68 4.91 11.16
C ASN A 285 10.24 3.93 10.05
N THR A 286 9.86 4.46 8.89
CA THR A 286 9.54 3.69 7.69
C THR A 286 10.78 3.42 6.83
N ASN A 287 10.77 2.33 6.07
CA ASN A 287 11.90 1.89 5.24
C ASN A 287 11.59 1.68 3.76
N SER A 288 10.34 1.88 3.32
CA SER A 288 9.88 1.68 1.93
C SER A 288 9.85 0.23 1.44
N PHE A 289 10.44 -0.71 2.18
CA PHE A 289 10.44 -2.14 1.86
C PHE A 289 9.23 -2.87 2.46
N GLU A 290 8.66 -2.31 3.52
CA GLU A 290 7.42 -2.77 4.13
C GLU A 290 6.18 -2.17 3.43
N ASN A 291 5.02 -2.79 3.66
CA ASN A 291 3.75 -2.36 3.09
C ASN A 291 2.99 -1.38 4.01
N TYR A 292 1.92 -0.80 3.47
CA TYR A 292 1.13 0.22 4.16
C TYR A 292 0.52 -0.25 5.48
N TYR A 293 0.24 -1.55 5.67
CA TYR A 293 -0.26 -2.10 6.95
C TYR A 293 0.74 -1.84 8.08
N SER A 294 2.02 -2.09 7.82
CA SER A 294 3.11 -1.82 8.77
C SER A 294 3.21 -0.32 9.05
N GLY A 295 3.18 0.50 7.99
CA GLY A 295 3.25 1.96 8.10
C GLY A 295 2.14 2.59 8.94
N ILE A 296 0.90 2.12 8.77
CA ILE A 296 -0.25 2.55 9.58
C ILE A 296 -0.03 2.16 11.05
N SER A 297 0.30 0.89 11.31
CA SER A 297 0.48 0.39 12.67
C SER A 297 1.62 1.11 13.40
N LEU A 298 2.75 1.33 12.73
CA LEU A 298 3.89 2.10 13.25
C LEU A 298 3.48 3.53 13.60
N THR A 299 2.74 4.20 12.72
CA THR A 299 2.34 5.59 12.92
C THR A 299 1.35 5.74 14.06
N LEU A 300 0.35 4.86 14.14
CA LEU A 300 -0.61 4.84 15.25
C LEU A 300 0.10 4.64 16.60
N ASN A 301 1.10 3.75 16.67
CA ASN A 301 1.89 3.55 17.88
C ASN A 301 2.76 4.77 18.23
N SER A 302 3.41 5.41 17.25
CA SER A 302 4.19 6.64 17.50
C SER A 302 3.32 7.78 18.02
N LEU A 303 2.11 7.95 17.46
CA LEU A 303 1.14 8.94 17.95
C LEU A 303 0.70 8.63 19.38
N ALA A 304 0.41 7.37 19.68
CA ALA A 304 0.00 6.94 21.01
C ALA A 304 1.10 7.21 22.05
N ASN A 305 2.31 6.74 21.78
CA ASN A 305 3.45 6.90 22.69
C ASN A 305 3.80 8.36 22.97
N LYS A 306 3.65 9.26 21.99
CA LYS A 306 4.01 10.67 22.15
C LYS A 306 2.88 11.51 22.77
N PHE A 307 1.64 11.27 22.35
CA PHE A 307 0.56 12.24 22.56
C PHE A 307 -0.61 11.76 23.41
N MET A 308 -0.82 10.45 23.56
CA MET A 308 -1.92 9.97 24.39
C MET A 308 -1.59 10.17 25.87
N VAL A 309 -2.60 10.64 26.60
CA VAL A 309 -2.54 10.88 28.04
C VAL A 309 -3.74 10.23 28.70
N GLU A 310 -3.66 9.89 29.97
CA GLU A 310 -4.80 9.37 30.70
C GLU A 310 -5.87 10.46 30.86
N ASN A 311 -7.12 10.12 30.53
CA ASN A 311 -8.27 11.01 30.63
C ASN A 311 -9.44 10.32 31.33
N GLN A 312 -10.34 11.13 31.90
CA GLN A 312 -11.61 10.64 32.43
C GLN A 312 -12.49 10.10 31.30
N LYS A 313 -13.16 8.97 31.55
CA LYS A 313 -14.03 8.36 30.55
C LYS A 313 -15.32 9.15 30.36
N ILE A 314 -15.69 9.41 29.12
CA ILE A 314 -16.95 10.05 28.73
C ILE A 314 -17.95 8.96 28.39
N LYS A 315 -19.13 8.99 29.00
CA LYS A 315 -20.16 7.97 28.78
C LYS A 315 -20.64 7.92 27.33
N ASN A 316 -20.98 6.71 26.89
CA ASN A 316 -21.56 6.44 25.57
C ASN A 316 -20.66 6.94 24.44
N THR A 317 -19.34 6.75 24.58
CA THR A 317 -18.38 7.17 23.56
C THR A 317 -17.55 6.02 23.03
N VAL A 318 -17.24 6.12 21.74
CA VAL A 318 -16.39 5.15 21.04
C VAL A 318 -15.30 5.85 20.24
N ASN A 319 -14.20 5.15 20.00
CA ASN A 319 -13.27 5.48 18.91
C ASN A 319 -13.45 4.48 17.76
N ILE A 320 -13.04 4.89 16.55
CA ILE A 320 -12.88 4.00 15.41
C ILE A 320 -11.40 3.91 15.07
N ILE A 321 -10.85 2.70 15.13
CA ILE A 321 -9.44 2.40 14.88
C ILE A 321 -9.32 1.47 13.68
N GLY A 322 -8.31 1.71 12.84
CA GLY A 322 -8.03 0.86 11.68
C GLY A 322 -8.75 1.28 10.39
N TYR A 323 -9.49 2.39 10.40
CA TYR A 323 -9.86 3.02 9.13
C TYR A 323 -8.59 3.50 8.41
N SER A 324 -8.52 3.26 7.11
CA SER A 324 -7.56 3.88 6.20
C SER A 324 -8.19 3.92 4.82
N PRO A 325 -7.99 5.00 4.05
CA PRO A 325 -8.49 5.07 2.68
C PRO A 325 -7.89 3.98 1.77
N LEU A 326 -6.71 3.46 2.12
CA LEU A 326 -6.04 2.38 1.39
C LEU A 326 -6.77 1.03 1.53
N THR A 327 -7.54 0.84 2.62
CA THR A 327 -8.33 -0.38 2.86
C THR A 327 -9.80 -0.17 2.56
N PHE A 328 -10.38 0.96 3.00
CA PHE A 328 -11.83 1.19 3.06
C PHE A 328 -12.34 2.19 2.01
N GLY A 329 -11.45 2.80 1.24
CA GLY A 329 -11.82 3.85 0.32
C GLY A 329 -12.22 5.14 1.04
N LYS A 330 -13.11 5.92 0.42
CA LYS A 330 -13.58 7.17 1.02
C LYS A 330 -14.42 6.88 2.27
N ILE A 331 -14.32 7.74 3.28
CA ILE A 331 -14.94 7.57 4.59
C ILE A 331 -16.48 7.45 4.50
N GLU A 332 -17.09 8.04 3.48
CA GLU A 332 -18.54 8.01 3.24
C GLU A 332 -19.06 6.59 3.00
N LYS A 333 -18.20 5.64 2.60
CA LYS A 333 -18.58 4.22 2.51
C LYS A 333 -18.94 3.62 3.88
N LEU A 334 -18.57 4.26 4.99
CA LEU A 334 -18.94 3.87 6.35
C LEU A 334 -20.18 4.62 6.89
N GLU A 335 -20.95 5.31 6.05
CA GLU A 335 -22.14 6.09 6.48
C GLU A 335 -23.13 5.27 7.32
N GLU A 336 -23.40 4.01 6.95
CA GLU A 336 -24.31 3.14 7.70
C GLU A 336 -23.76 2.76 9.08
N LEU A 337 -22.43 2.65 9.24
CA LEU A 337 -21.80 2.48 10.56
C LEU A 337 -21.99 3.73 11.43
N PHE A 338 -21.75 4.92 10.88
CA PHE A 338 -21.93 6.16 11.64
C PHE A 338 -23.40 6.37 12.03
N SER A 339 -24.32 6.05 11.12
CA SER A 339 -25.76 6.11 11.37
C SER A 339 -26.18 5.13 12.47
N LEU A 340 -25.65 3.90 12.45
CA LEU A 340 -25.86 2.92 13.50
C LEU A 340 -25.38 3.44 14.87
N ILE A 341 -24.12 3.89 14.96
CA ILE A 341 -23.55 4.39 16.23
C ILE A 341 -24.40 5.53 16.79
N LYS A 342 -24.81 6.48 15.93
CA LYS A 342 -25.70 7.58 16.31
C LYS A 342 -27.08 7.12 16.75
N SER A 343 -27.66 6.09 16.09
CA SER A 343 -28.98 5.55 16.44
C SER A 343 -29.01 4.84 17.80
N LEU A 344 -27.83 4.43 18.29
CA LEU A 344 -27.62 3.90 19.62
C LEU A 344 -27.19 4.99 20.61
N ASP A 345 -27.46 6.27 20.36
CA ASP A 345 -27.08 7.38 21.24
C ASP A 345 -25.60 7.38 21.68
N LEU A 346 -24.72 6.80 20.85
CA LEU A 346 -23.28 6.77 21.06
C LEU A 346 -22.61 7.92 20.27
N ASN A 347 -21.51 8.44 20.80
CA ASN A 347 -20.73 9.50 20.18
C ASN A 347 -19.34 8.98 19.77
N ILE A 348 -18.89 9.33 18.56
CA ILE A 348 -17.54 9.02 18.09
C ILE A 348 -16.61 10.15 18.51
N LEU A 349 -15.61 9.88 19.34
CA LEU A 349 -14.61 10.89 19.72
C LEU A 349 -13.59 11.07 18.61
N THR A 350 -13.02 9.96 18.13
CA THR A 350 -11.96 9.97 17.13
C THR A 350 -12.16 8.83 16.13
N VAL A 351 -12.11 9.19 14.85
CA VAL A 351 -11.83 8.25 13.77
C VAL A 351 -10.34 8.40 13.47
N PHE A 352 -9.55 7.40 13.83
CA PHE A 352 -8.13 7.45 13.50
C PHE A 352 -7.95 7.44 11.99
N SER A 353 -6.97 8.20 11.53
CA SER A 353 -6.65 8.36 10.11
C SER A 353 -7.65 9.18 9.29
N ASP A 354 -8.64 9.85 9.90
CA ASP A 354 -9.53 10.78 9.18
C ASP A 354 -9.73 12.10 9.95
N ASN A 355 -9.43 13.21 9.27
CA ASN A 355 -9.46 14.57 9.84
C ASN A 355 -8.81 14.63 11.24
N LEU A 356 -7.61 14.06 11.36
CA LEU A 356 -6.91 13.86 12.63
C LEU A 356 -6.32 15.19 13.12
N SER A 357 -6.32 15.39 14.43
CA SER A 357 -5.67 16.51 15.11
C SER A 357 -5.04 16.04 16.43
N LEU A 358 -4.12 16.83 16.99
CA LEU A 358 -3.51 16.55 18.29
C LEU A 358 -4.57 16.48 19.38
N GLU A 359 -5.58 17.36 19.33
CA GLU A 359 -6.70 17.35 20.26
C GLU A 359 -7.47 16.02 20.21
N LYS A 360 -7.83 15.53 19.00
CA LYS A 360 -8.52 14.25 18.83
C LYS A 360 -7.69 13.07 19.33
N ILE A 361 -6.37 13.09 19.12
CA ILE A 361 -5.47 12.05 19.62
C ILE A 361 -5.47 12.04 21.15
N LYS A 362 -5.29 13.21 21.79
CA LYS A 362 -5.33 13.35 23.25
C LYS A 362 -6.68 12.92 23.83
N ASN A 363 -7.78 13.40 23.25
CA ASN A 363 -9.14 13.14 23.73
C ASN A 363 -9.59 11.69 23.50
N SER A 364 -8.96 10.95 22.56
CA SER A 364 -9.34 9.57 22.25
C SER A 364 -9.28 8.63 23.46
N THR A 365 -8.43 8.91 24.45
CA THR A 365 -8.33 8.09 25.67
C THR A 365 -9.51 8.29 26.64
N SER A 366 -10.42 9.23 26.34
CA SER A 366 -11.68 9.42 27.08
C SER A 366 -12.77 8.46 26.63
N ALA A 367 -12.58 7.68 25.56
CA ALA A 367 -13.59 6.75 25.06
C ALA A 367 -13.86 5.58 26.03
N GLU A 368 -15.10 5.05 26.02
CA GLU A 368 -15.43 3.81 26.74
C GLU A 368 -15.11 2.54 25.96
N LEU A 369 -15.03 2.61 24.62
CA LEU A 369 -14.78 1.46 23.75
C LEU A 369 -14.05 1.84 22.46
N ASN A 370 -13.12 0.99 22.02
CA ASN A 370 -12.50 1.10 20.69
C ASN A 370 -13.13 0.10 19.70
N LEU A 371 -13.61 0.59 18.56
CA LEU A 371 -14.11 -0.22 17.45
C LEU A 371 -12.99 -0.43 16.43
N VAL A 372 -12.55 -1.67 16.26
CA VAL A 372 -11.42 -2.02 15.37
C VAL A 372 -11.93 -2.56 14.04
N LEU A 373 -11.61 -1.85 12.96
CA LEU A 373 -12.02 -2.19 11.60
C LEU A 373 -11.02 -3.08 10.86
N SER A 374 -9.73 -3.01 11.21
CA SER A 374 -8.66 -3.65 10.45
C SER A 374 -7.50 -4.14 11.32
N TYR A 375 -6.68 -5.01 10.72
CA TYR A 375 -5.53 -5.62 11.37
C TYR A 375 -4.50 -4.56 11.82
N GLU A 376 -4.22 -3.57 10.98
CA GLU A 376 -3.24 -2.50 11.22
C GLU A 376 -3.61 -1.61 12.42
N GLY A 377 -4.90 -1.55 12.77
CA GLY A 377 -5.40 -0.83 13.95
C GLY A 377 -5.30 -1.60 15.27
N LEU A 378 -5.14 -2.92 15.22
CA LEU A 378 -5.24 -3.79 16.41
C LEU A 378 -4.15 -3.52 17.45
N ALA A 379 -2.95 -3.15 17.01
CA ALA A 379 -1.84 -2.83 17.91
C ALA A 379 -2.17 -1.64 18.82
N LEU A 380 -2.76 -0.57 18.25
CA LEU A 380 -3.19 0.59 19.02
C LEU A 380 -4.31 0.24 19.99
N ALA A 381 -5.30 -0.54 19.55
CA ALA A 381 -6.41 -0.94 20.40
C ALA A 381 -5.94 -1.74 21.62
N LYS A 382 -5.00 -2.68 21.43
CA LYS A 382 -4.37 -3.44 22.52
C LYS A 382 -3.53 -2.56 23.44
N TYR A 383 -2.83 -1.56 22.90
CA TYR A 383 -2.11 -0.59 23.70
C TYR A 383 -3.07 0.24 24.57
N MET A 384 -4.18 0.73 24.02
CA MET A 384 -5.18 1.51 24.76
C MET A 384 -5.92 0.68 25.82
N GLU A 385 -6.15 -0.60 25.56
CA GLU A 385 -6.68 -1.53 26.56
C GLU A 385 -5.72 -1.68 27.74
N LYS A 386 -4.42 -1.89 27.46
CA LYS A 386 -3.39 -2.11 28.47
C LYS A 386 -3.09 -0.85 29.29
N GLU A 387 -2.88 0.28 28.64
CA GLU A 387 -2.39 1.51 29.28
C GLU A 387 -3.52 2.40 29.82
N PHE A 388 -4.71 2.39 29.19
CA PHE A 388 -5.81 3.28 29.55
C PHE A 388 -7.10 2.55 29.96
N SER A 389 -7.07 1.22 30.07
CA SER A 389 -8.23 0.39 30.41
C SER A 389 -9.43 0.62 29.47
N ILE A 390 -9.17 0.87 28.18
CA ILE A 390 -10.22 1.06 27.16
C ILE A 390 -10.35 -0.24 26.37
N PRO A 391 -11.41 -1.04 26.58
CA PRO A 391 -11.60 -2.28 25.86
C PRO A 391 -11.75 -2.02 24.35
N TYR A 392 -11.58 -3.08 23.56
CA TYR A 392 -11.85 -3.02 22.13
C TYR A 392 -12.66 -4.21 21.64
N VAL A 393 -13.35 -4.00 20.53
CA VAL A 393 -14.03 -5.06 19.77
C VAL A 393 -13.66 -4.95 18.31
N ILE A 394 -13.42 -6.09 17.67
CA ILE A 394 -13.32 -6.16 16.21
C ILE A 394 -14.74 -6.19 15.67
N ILE A 395 -15.05 -5.30 14.73
CA ILE A 395 -16.40 -5.19 14.16
C ILE A 395 -16.41 -5.56 12.68
N ASN A 396 -17.52 -6.13 12.23
CA ASN A 396 -17.78 -6.41 10.83
C ASN A 396 -18.77 -5.37 10.32
N VAL A 397 -18.40 -4.59 9.32
CA VAL A 397 -19.30 -3.61 8.68
C VAL A 397 -19.92 -4.13 7.38
N VAL A 398 -19.49 -5.32 6.93
CA VAL A 398 -19.76 -5.82 5.60
C VAL A 398 -21.18 -6.34 5.47
N SER A 399 -21.92 -5.84 4.49
CA SER A 399 -23.30 -6.26 4.20
C SER A 399 -24.26 -6.09 5.40
N LYS A 400 -25.49 -6.57 5.24
CA LYS A 400 -26.56 -6.51 6.25
C LYS A 400 -26.17 -7.28 7.52
N TYR A 401 -25.69 -8.52 7.41
CA TYR A 401 -25.29 -9.30 8.58
C TYR A 401 -24.21 -8.60 9.41
N GLY A 402 -23.18 -8.03 8.77
CA GLY A 402 -22.10 -7.37 9.47
C GLY A 402 -22.61 -6.22 10.33
N ILE A 403 -23.40 -5.32 9.74
CA ILE A 403 -23.90 -4.15 10.47
C ILE A 403 -24.86 -4.52 11.60
N GLU A 404 -25.74 -5.51 11.41
CA GLU A 404 -26.64 -6.03 12.46
C GLU A 404 -25.86 -6.73 13.59
N ASN A 405 -24.81 -7.49 13.25
CA ASN A 405 -23.94 -8.10 14.25
C ASN A 405 -23.19 -7.04 15.07
N THR A 406 -22.69 -5.99 14.41
CA THR A 406 -22.05 -4.84 15.07
C THR A 406 -23.02 -4.13 16.01
N GLU A 407 -24.27 -3.91 15.59
CA GLU A 407 -25.33 -3.37 16.45
C GLU A 407 -25.52 -4.20 17.72
N ASN A 408 -25.57 -5.53 17.59
CA ASN A 408 -25.75 -6.43 18.72
C ASN A 408 -24.54 -6.39 19.68
N ILE A 409 -23.31 -6.34 19.15
CA ILE A 409 -22.09 -6.18 19.97
C ILE A 409 -22.16 -4.89 20.80
N LEU A 410 -22.54 -3.78 20.16
CA LEU A 410 -22.68 -2.48 20.84
C LEU A 410 -23.80 -2.49 21.88
N LYS A 411 -24.96 -3.06 21.55
CA LYS A 411 -26.09 -3.19 22.48
C LYS A 411 -25.75 -4.04 23.70
N ARG A 412 -25.03 -5.14 23.49
CA ARG A 412 -24.56 -6.00 24.59
C ARG A 412 -23.55 -5.27 25.47
N PHE A 413 -22.62 -4.51 24.89
CA PHE A 413 -21.60 -3.78 25.64
C PHE A 413 -22.19 -2.62 26.45
N PHE A 414 -22.95 -1.72 25.81
CA PHE A 414 -23.43 -0.48 26.44
C PHE A 414 -24.74 -0.65 27.22
N TYR A 415 -25.65 -1.50 26.75
CA TYR A 415 -26.99 -1.64 27.33
C TYR A 415 -27.22 -2.96 28.05
N LYS A 416 -26.25 -3.89 28.00
CA LYS A 416 -26.40 -5.26 28.54
C LYS A 416 -27.63 -5.98 28.00
N ILE A 417 -28.07 -5.61 26.79
CA ILE A 417 -29.17 -6.25 26.09
C ILE A 417 -28.58 -7.46 25.37
N ASP A 418 -28.96 -8.65 25.82
CA ASP A 418 -28.63 -9.89 25.14
C ASP A 418 -29.77 -10.24 24.19
N ASN A 419 -29.75 -9.64 23.00
CA ASN A 419 -30.62 -10.12 21.93
C ASN A 419 -30.03 -11.43 21.44
N SER A 420 -30.61 -12.57 21.86
CA SER A 420 -30.29 -13.86 21.27
C SER A 420 -30.56 -13.79 19.76
N PHE A 421 -29.53 -13.56 18.95
CA PHE A 421 -29.66 -13.57 17.51
C PHE A 421 -29.69 -15.03 17.03
N GLU A 422 -30.88 -15.62 17.03
CA GLU A 422 -31.25 -16.74 16.16
C GLU A 422 -32.73 -16.59 15.76
N LYS A 423 -33.05 -15.55 14.99
CA LYS A 423 -33.96 -15.79 13.87
C LYS A 423 -33.09 -16.03 12.65
N LEU A 424 -32.53 -17.24 12.60
CA LEU A 424 -32.22 -17.86 11.31
C LEU A 424 -33.55 -17.81 10.54
N GLU A 425 -33.67 -16.89 9.57
CA GLU A 425 -34.59 -17.14 8.48
C GLU A 425 -34.31 -18.57 8.01
N LYS A 426 -35.36 -19.38 7.85
CA LYS A 426 -35.23 -20.78 7.43
C LYS A 426 -34.23 -20.79 6.28
N ARG A 427 -33.09 -21.48 6.48
CA ARG A 427 -32.06 -21.57 5.45
C ARG A 427 -32.76 -22.08 4.19
N ASP A 428 -32.81 -21.21 3.18
CA ASP A 428 -33.08 -21.66 1.84
C ASP A 428 -32.00 -22.68 1.45
N LYS A 429 -32.26 -23.42 0.37
CA LYS A 429 -31.30 -24.37 -0.19
C LYS A 429 -29.92 -23.69 -0.27
N LEU A 430 -28.91 -24.31 0.35
CA LEU A 430 -27.54 -23.81 0.37
C LEU A 430 -27.04 -23.59 -1.06
N ASP A 431 -26.33 -22.47 -1.26
CA ASP A 431 -25.68 -22.17 -2.52
C ASP A 431 -24.30 -22.83 -2.56
N ASP A 432 -24.16 -23.81 -3.45
CA ASP A 432 -22.96 -24.63 -3.60
C ASP A 432 -21.92 -24.02 -4.56
N ARG A 433 -22.22 -22.88 -5.19
CA ARG A 433 -21.23 -22.15 -6.00
C ARG A 433 -20.01 -21.80 -5.16
N LYS A 434 -18.84 -21.94 -5.77
CA LYS A 434 -17.54 -21.64 -5.15
C LYS A 434 -17.24 -20.15 -5.24
N VAL A 435 -17.25 -19.48 -4.10
CA VAL A 435 -16.86 -18.08 -3.97
C VAL A 435 -15.40 -17.98 -3.57
N MET A 436 -14.62 -17.19 -4.29
CA MET A 436 -13.28 -16.77 -3.89
C MET A 436 -13.30 -15.27 -3.58
N ILE A 437 -12.66 -14.87 -2.48
CA ILE A 437 -12.53 -13.48 -2.07
C ILE A 437 -11.05 -13.13 -1.99
N ILE A 438 -10.63 -12.04 -2.63
CA ILE A 438 -9.27 -11.50 -2.50
C ILE A 438 -9.39 -10.07 -2.00
N ALA A 439 -9.03 -9.83 -0.73
CA ALA A 439 -9.14 -8.52 -0.09
C ALA A 439 -8.10 -8.36 1.04
N SER A 440 -8.16 -7.23 1.75
CA SER A 440 -7.37 -7.03 2.97
C SER A 440 -7.75 -8.06 4.06
N PRO A 441 -6.88 -8.36 5.04
CA PRO A 441 -7.08 -9.48 5.96
C PRO A 441 -8.44 -9.54 6.67
N PHE A 442 -8.86 -8.44 7.31
CA PHE A 442 -10.15 -8.41 8.01
C PHE A 442 -11.31 -8.32 7.02
N MET A 443 -11.16 -7.59 5.91
CA MET A 443 -12.22 -7.51 4.89
C MET A 443 -12.51 -8.87 4.26
N ALA A 444 -11.49 -9.67 3.95
CA ALA A 444 -11.67 -10.99 3.34
C ALA A 444 -12.49 -11.93 4.25
N ILE A 445 -12.19 -11.95 5.55
CA ILE A 445 -12.96 -12.70 6.55
C ILE A 445 -14.39 -12.15 6.70
N ASN A 446 -14.50 -10.83 6.84
CA ASN A 446 -15.79 -10.16 7.02
C ASN A 446 -16.75 -10.37 5.83
N ILE A 447 -16.23 -10.31 4.60
CA ILE A 447 -17.01 -10.62 3.39
C ILE A 447 -17.44 -12.09 3.42
N ALA A 448 -16.53 -13.03 3.74
CA ALA A 448 -16.87 -14.45 3.78
C ALA A 448 -17.98 -14.74 4.80
N ASP A 449 -17.88 -14.19 6.00
CA ASP A 449 -18.89 -14.40 7.04
C ASP A 449 -20.23 -13.77 6.67
N SER A 450 -20.23 -12.56 6.11
CA SER A 450 -21.46 -11.94 5.65
C SER A 450 -22.10 -12.71 4.51
N LEU A 451 -21.35 -13.23 3.54
CA LEU A 451 -21.92 -14.04 2.45
C LEU A 451 -22.54 -15.36 2.94
N ARG A 452 -21.93 -16.03 3.92
CA ARG A 452 -22.51 -17.22 4.55
C ARG A 452 -23.85 -16.93 5.20
N LYS A 453 -23.98 -15.76 5.84
CA LYS A 453 -25.13 -15.40 6.67
C LYS A 453 -26.25 -14.75 5.87
N ASP A 454 -25.92 -13.89 4.92
CA ASP A 454 -26.87 -13.13 4.12
C ASP A 454 -27.34 -13.89 2.87
N PHE A 455 -26.50 -14.79 2.31
CA PHE A 455 -26.75 -15.44 1.02
C PHE A 455 -26.57 -16.97 1.04
N SER A 456 -26.29 -17.58 2.20
CA SER A 456 -26.21 -19.05 2.36
C SER A 456 -25.19 -19.76 1.47
N PHE A 457 -24.07 -19.11 1.13
CA PHE A 457 -22.93 -19.76 0.46
C PHE A 457 -22.15 -20.66 1.41
N ASP A 458 -21.95 -21.92 1.03
CA ASP A 458 -21.14 -22.86 1.83
C ASP A 458 -19.66 -22.88 1.43
N ASN A 459 -19.39 -22.75 0.13
CA ASN A 459 -18.06 -22.93 -0.44
C ASN A 459 -17.37 -21.57 -0.63
N ILE A 460 -16.74 -21.05 0.42
CA ILE A 460 -16.04 -19.75 0.38
C ILE A 460 -14.56 -19.91 0.73
N LEU A 461 -13.67 -19.39 -0.14
CA LEU A 461 -12.24 -19.28 0.09
C LEU A 461 -11.84 -17.80 0.22
N ALA A 462 -11.47 -17.37 1.42
CA ALA A 462 -11.00 -16.02 1.72
C ALA A 462 -9.48 -15.94 1.65
N LEU A 463 -8.96 -15.02 0.84
CA LEU A 463 -7.54 -14.84 0.56
C LEU A 463 -7.10 -13.38 0.78
N SER A 464 -5.84 -13.21 1.21
CA SER A 464 -5.12 -11.95 1.11
C SER A 464 -3.78 -12.17 0.43
N LEU A 465 -3.53 -11.44 -0.67
CA LEU A 465 -2.21 -11.35 -1.26
C LEU A 465 -1.37 -10.41 -0.40
N ILE A 466 -0.55 -10.94 0.50
CA ILE A 466 0.38 -10.17 1.34
C ILE A 466 1.53 -11.07 1.75
N LYS A 467 2.69 -10.49 2.07
CA LYS A 467 3.77 -11.26 2.69
C LYS A 467 3.35 -11.71 4.09
N GLU A 468 3.41 -13.02 4.33
CA GLU A 468 3.08 -13.61 5.62
C GLU A 468 4.01 -13.10 6.72
N SER A 469 3.44 -12.71 7.86
CA SER A 469 4.18 -12.32 9.05
C SER A 469 3.81 -13.24 10.22
N ARG A 470 4.79 -13.53 11.10
CA ARG A 470 4.55 -14.33 12.31
C ARG A 470 3.48 -13.74 13.24
N LYS A 471 3.20 -12.44 13.14
CA LYS A 471 2.17 -11.75 13.93
C LYS A 471 0.75 -12.13 13.49
N PHE A 472 0.54 -12.42 12.21
CA PHE A 472 -0.79 -12.84 11.69
C PHE A 472 -1.27 -14.15 12.30
N LYS A 473 -0.39 -15.16 12.42
CA LYS A 473 -0.71 -16.49 12.96
C LYS A 473 -1.21 -16.51 14.41
N LYS A 474 -1.06 -15.39 15.13
CA LYS A 474 -1.47 -15.27 16.54
C LYS A 474 -2.84 -14.61 16.72
N ILE A 475 -3.53 -14.27 15.64
CA ILE A 475 -4.83 -13.60 15.68
C ILE A 475 -5.90 -14.61 15.31
N GLU A 476 -6.69 -15.02 16.30
CA GLU A 476 -7.80 -15.97 16.14
C GLU A 476 -8.80 -15.51 15.07
N TYR A 477 -9.09 -14.21 14.99
CA TYR A 477 -9.95 -13.61 13.97
C TYR A 477 -9.51 -13.89 12.52
N LEU A 478 -8.26 -14.30 12.30
CA LEU A 478 -7.68 -14.59 11.00
C LEU A 478 -7.46 -16.08 10.75
N GLU A 479 -7.95 -16.98 11.61
CA GLU A 479 -7.72 -18.42 11.51
C GLU A 479 -8.11 -19.00 10.13
N PHE A 480 -9.22 -18.52 9.55
CA PHE A 480 -9.73 -18.99 8.26
C PHE A 480 -9.19 -18.21 7.04
N LEU A 481 -8.26 -17.27 7.25
CA LEU A 481 -7.68 -16.48 6.18
C LEU A 481 -6.54 -17.24 5.51
N ASN A 482 -6.58 -17.35 4.20
CA ASN A 482 -5.48 -17.91 3.43
C ASN A 482 -4.55 -16.78 2.97
N ILE A 483 -3.32 -16.77 3.45
CA ILE A 483 -2.31 -15.79 3.03
C ILE A 483 -1.58 -16.34 1.79
N VAL A 484 -1.54 -15.52 0.74
CA VAL A 484 -0.80 -15.80 -0.49
C VAL A 484 0.31 -14.78 -0.62
N ASN A 485 1.55 -15.23 -0.85
CA ASN A 485 2.71 -14.33 -0.83
C ASN A 485 3.02 -13.74 -2.21
N THR A 486 2.57 -14.40 -3.28
CA THR A 486 3.08 -14.20 -4.64
C THR A 486 1.96 -14.25 -5.68
N GLU A 487 2.17 -13.63 -6.84
CA GLU A 487 1.21 -13.68 -7.94
C GLU A 487 1.09 -15.11 -8.52
N ASP A 488 2.18 -15.87 -8.55
CA ASP A 488 2.18 -17.23 -9.09
C ASP A 488 1.43 -18.20 -8.16
N ASP A 489 1.61 -18.11 -6.83
CA ASP A 489 0.82 -18.87 -5.86
C ASP A 489 -0.68 -18.53 -5.99
N LEU A 490 -1.00 -17.26 -6.25
CA LEU A 490 -2.38 -16.82 -6.45
C LEU A 490 -2.99 -17.44 -7.70
N LYS A 491 -2.24 -17.46 -8.82
CA LYS A 491 -2.66 -18.14 -10.06
C LYS A 491 -2.90 -19.64 -9.81
N GLU A 492 -2.00 -20.30 -9.08
CA GLU A 492 -2.15 -21.71 -8.72
C GLU A 492 -3.43 -21.94 -7.89
N LYS A 493 -3.68 -21.09 -6.88
CA LYS A 493 -4.88 -21.18 -6.04
C LYS A 493 -6.17 -20.95 -6.82
N ILE A 494 -6.20 -19.97 -7.72
CA ILE A 494 -7.34 -19.73 -8.63
C ILE A 494 -7.60 -20.98 -9.48
N LYS A 495 -6.55 -21.56 -10.07
CA LYS A 495 -6.63 -22.75 -10.93
C LYS A 495 -7.07 -24.01 -10.17
N GLU A 496 -6.61 -24.18 -8.93
CA GLU A 496 -6.96 -25.30 -8.05
C GLU A 496 -8.43 -25.20 -7.60
N TYR A 497 -8.82 -24.03 -7.06
CA TYR A 497 -10.13 -23.84 -6.47
C TYR A 497 -11.25 -23.80 -7.52
N LYS A 498 -10.98 -23.14 -8.67
CA LYS A 498 -11.92 -22.88 -9.77
C LYS A 498 -13.19 -22.19 -9.28
N PRO A 499 -13.11 -20.90 -8.89
CA PRO A 499 -14.27 -20.18 -8.39
C PRO A 499 -15.32 -19.95 -9.48
N ASP A 500 -16.59 -20.06 -9.09
CA ASP A 500 -17.73 -19.60 -9.90
C ASP A 500 -17.94 -18.09 -9.74
N ILE A 501 -17.60 -17.56 -8.55
CA ILE A 501 -17.69 -16.14 -8.21
C ILE A 501 -16.35 -15.66 -7.65
N LEU A 502 -15.82 -14.55 -8.18
CA LEU A 502 -14.66 -13.86 -7.61
C LEU A 502 -15.09 -12.48 -7.11
N ILE A 503 -14.79 -12.20 -5.84
CA ILE A 503 -14.98 -10.89 -5.22
C ILE A 503 -13.60 -10.31 -4.92
N SER A 504 -13.20 -9.29 -5.68
CA SER A 504 -11.88 -8.68 -5.51
C SER A 504 -11.74 -7.33 -6.20
N ASP A 505 -10.58 -6.71 -6.02
CA ASP A 505 -10.18 -5.54 -6.79
C ASP A 505 -10.05 -5.87 -8.30
N PRO A 506 -10.44 -4.97 -9.22
CA PRO A 506 -10.30 -5.19 -10.65
C PRO A 506 -8.86 -5.44 -11.13
N VAL A 507 -7.81 -5.09 -10.37
CA VAL A 507 -6.43 -5.45 -10.74
C VAL A 507 -6.20 -6.95 -10.87
N TYR A 508 -7.03 -7.77 -10.22
CA TYR A 508 -6.95 -9.23 -10.28
C TYR A 508 -7.70 -9.83 -11.49
N LYS A 509 -8.47 -9.03 -12.23
CA LYS A 509 -9.33 -9.51 -13.33
C LYS A 509 -8.56 -10.17 -14.48
N ASN A 510 -7.30 -9.82 -14.67
CA ASN A 510 -6.47 -10.44 -15.72
C ASN A 510 -5.85 -11.79 -15.29
N LEU A 511 -6.05 -12.22 -14.03
CA LEU A 511 -5.60 -13.54 -13.55
C LEU A 511 -6.62 -14.66 -13.78
N ILE A 512 -7.82 -14.32 -14.23
CA ILE A 512 -8.96 -15.24 -14.27
C ILE A 512 -9.48 -15.45 -15.69
N ASN A 513 -10.15 -16.59 -15.91
CA ASN A 513 -10.69 -16.97 -17.22
C ASN A 513 -12.09 -16.36 -17.47
N ASP A 514 -12.51 -16.30 -18.72
CA ASP A 514 -13.86 -15.91 -19.10
C ASP A 514 -14.91 -16.88 -18.53
N GLY A 515 -16.07 -16.34 -18.09
CA GLY A 515 -17.25 -17.13 -17.69
C GLY A 515 -17.57 -17.17 -16.19
N LEU A 516 -16.70 -16.65 -15.32
CA LEU A 516 -17.01 -16.49 -13.88
C LEU A 516 -17.74 -15.16 -13.59
N THR A 517 -18.53 -15.12 -12.51
CA THR A 517 -19.15 -13.88 -12.03
C THR A 517 -18.14 -13.06 -11.23
N PHE A 518 -17.78 -11.88 -11.73
CA PHE A 518 -16.86 -10.97 -11.05
C PHE A 518 -17.63 -9.87 -10.31
N ILE A 519 -17.45 -9.80 -8.99
CA ILE A 519 -18.00 -8.74 -8.13
C ILE A 519 -16.86 -7.79 -7.74
N PRO A 520 -16.81 -6.57 -8.27
CA PRO A 520 -15.73 -5.65 -7.96
C PRO A 520 -15.81 -5.10 -6.53
N LEU A 521 -14.74 -5.22 -5.76
CA LEU A 521 -14.55 -4.48 -4.50
C LEU A 521 -13.14 -3.90 -4.48
N LEU A 522 -13.02 -2.58 -4.37
CA LEU A 522 -11.71 -1.93 -4.43
C LEU A 522 -10.87 -2.17 -3.17
N HIS A 523 -9.59 -2.43 -3.40
CA HIS A 523 -8.53 -2.45 -2.41
C HIS A 523 -7.46 -1.43 -2.83
N TYR A 524 -7.64 -0.19 -2.38
CA TYR A 524 -6.83 0.96 -2.77
C TYR A 524 -5.33 0.83 -2.51
N GLY A 525 -4.91 0.02 -1.53
CA GLY A 525 -3.51 -0.34 -1.32
C GLY A 525 -2.86 -1.11 -2.48
N TYR A 526 -3.64 -1.55 -3.46
CA TYR A 526 -3.16 -2.11 -4.73
C TYR A 526 -3.54 -1.20 -5.91
N SER A 527 -4.83 -0.94 -6.09
CA SER A 527 -5.33 -0.22 -7.27
C SER A 527 -5.01 1.27 -7.26
N THR A 528 -4.75 1.85 -6.10
CA THR A 528 -4.62 3.30 -5.90
C THR A 528 -5.77 4.02 -6.61
N ARG A 529 -5.48 4.96 -7.51
CA ARG A 529 -6.48 5.77 -8.20
C ARG A 529 -7.01 5.18 -9.52
N LEU A 530 -6.63 3.96 -9.93
CA LEU A 530 -7.01 3.41 -11.25
C LEU A 530 -8.52 3.32 -11.48
N TYR A 531 -9.28 3.02 -10.42
CA TYR A 531 -10.70 2.72 -10.51
C TYR A 531 -11.54 3.61 -9.59
N LEU A 532 -11.14 4.87 -9.36
CA LEU A 532 -11.82 5.79 -8.45
C LEU A 532 -13.31 5.99 -8.72
N GLU A 533 -13.71 5.90 -10.00
CA GLU A 533 -15.09 6.11 -10.45
C GLU A 533 -15.93 4.83 -10.42
N LEU A 534 -15.35 3.70 -10.00
CA LEU A 534 -16.09 2.44 -9.90
C LEU A 534 -17.11 2.54 -8.76
N ASP A 535 -18.36 2.25 -9.08
CA ASP A 535 -19.41 2.17 -8.07
C ASP A 535 -19.44 0.77 -7.45
N TYR A 536 -19.28 0.73 -6.13
CA TYR A 536 -19.24 -0.49 -5.34
C TYR A 536 -19.65 -0.19 -3.91
N GLU A 537 -20.31 -1.13 -3.22
CA GLU A 537 -20.67 -0.97 -1.81
C GLU A 537 -20.26 -2.19 -1.01
N TYR A 538 -19.65 -1.97 0.16
CA TYR A 538 -19.28 -3.04 1.09
C TYR A 538 -19.95 -2.89 2.45
N CYS A 539 -20.39 -1.69 2.86
CA CYS A 539 -20.98 -1.46 4.17
C CYS A 539 -22.51 -1.69 4.17
N GLY A 540 -23.00 -2.32 5.24
CA GLY A 540 -24.41 -2.33 5.62
C GLY A 540 -25.40 -2.81 4.56
N LYS A 541 -26.61 -2.26 4.57
CA LYS A 541 -27.69 -2.68 3.68
C LYS A 541 -27.39 -2.33 2.22
N LYS A 542 -26.70 -1.21 1.98
CA LYS A 542 -26.30 -0.82 0.62
C LYS A 542 -25.44 -1.91 -0.02
N ALA A 543 -24.55 -2.52 0.75
CA ALA A 543 -23.73 -3.63 0.28
C ALA A 543 -24.48 -4.94 0.09
N TYR A 544 -25.47 -5.23 0.95
CA TYR A 544 -26.38 -6.37 0.71
C TYR A 544 -27.09 -6.23 -0.65
N ASP A 545 -27.67 -5.06 -0.92
CA ASP A 545 -28.36 -4.77 -2.18
C ASP A 545 -27.38 -4.76 -3.37
N TYR A 546 -26.12 -4.37 -3.16
CA TYR A 546 -25.05 -4.46 -4.15
C TYR A 546 -24.70 -5.91 -4.49
N PHE A 547 -24.37 -6.74 -3.50
CA PHE A 547 -24.02 -8.15 -3.72
C PHE A 547 -25.16 -8.94 -4.39
N LYS A 548 -26.41 -8.66 -4.01
CA LYS A 548 -27.61 -9.28 -4.58
C LYS A 548 -27.78 -9.05 -6.09
N GLN A 549 -27.15 -8.03 -6.67
CA GLN A 549 -27.20 -7.78 -8.12
C GLN A 549 -26.38 -8.80 -8.93
N PHE A 550 -25.43 -9.47 -8.29
CA PHE A 550 -24.50 -10.41 -8.94
C PHE A 550 -24.79 -11.88 -8.61
N ILE A 551 -25.36 -12.11 -7.43
CA ILE A 551 -25.65 -13.42 -6.83
C ILE A 551 -26.98 -13.93 -7.35
#